data_AF-A0A931V212-F1
#
_entry.id   AF-A0A931V212-F1
#
_cell.length_a   1.000
_cell.length_b   1.000
_cell.length_c   1.000
_cell.angle_alpha   90.00
_cell.angle_beta   90.00
_cell.angle_gamma   90.00
#
_symmetry.space_group_name_H-M   'P 1'
#
loop_
_entity.id
_entity.type
_entity.pdbx_description
1 polymer ?
#
loop_
_entity_poly.entity_id
_entity_poly.type
_entity_poly.pdbx_seq_one_letter_code
_entity_poly.pdbx_strand_id
1 'polypeptide(L)'
;MKPSARLASILDSLQRRLRDAEKASFAKHLPRGVTAGDVRVLRAVDRVGDQGVSAVAVALGTSQPAATVAIARLETRGLVARAPSSADGRRKQLALTTKGRQVEQAHGQADGDSAEAFLAPLSKGDRAALVELLAKLLE
;
A
#
# COMPACT_ATOMS: atom_id res chain seq x y z
N MET A 1 34.33 -12.61 -1.36
CA MET A 1 32.88 -12.91 -1.51
C MET A 1 32.44 -12.40 -2.88
N LYS A 2 31.70 -13.20 -3.67
CA LYS A 2 31.19 -12.71 -4.97
C LYS A 2 30.27 -11.49 -4.73
N PRO A 3 30.33 -10.43 -5.55
CA PRO A 3 29.49 -9.24 -5.39
C PRO A 3 27.99 -9.57 -5.23
N SER A 4 27.51 -10.59 -5.93
CA SER A 4 26.13 -11.08 -5.84
C SER A 4 25.72 -11.63 -4.46
N ALA A 5 26.62 -12.35 -3.77
CA ALA A 5 26.33 -12.86 -2.43
C ALA A 5 26.26 -11.75 -1.37
N ARG A 6 27.07 -10.69 -1.55
CA ARG A 6 27.02 -9.50 -0.69
C ARG A 6 25.74 -8.69 -0.93
N LEU A 7 25.31 -8.60 -2.19
CA LEU A 7 24.05 -7.93 -2.54
C LEU A 7 22.85 -8.62 -1.89
N ALA A 8 22.77 -9.95 -1.95
CA ALA A 8 21.66 -10.70 -1.35
C ALA A 8 21.51 -10.43 0.16
N SER A 9 22.61 -10.47 0.92
CA SER A 9 22.56 -10.22 2.37
C SER A 9 22.22 -8.77 2.73
N ILE A 10 22.65 -7.82 1.90
CA ILE A 10 22.25 -6.41 2.01
C ILE A 10 20.75 -6.27 1.75
N LEU A 11 20.23 -6.83 0.67
CA LEU A 11 18.81 -6.77 0.33
C LEU A 11 17.93 -7.37 1.44
N ASP A 12 18.32 -8.52 2.02
CA ASP A 12 17.60 -9.11 3.15
C ASP A 12 17.55 -8.19 4.38
N SER A 13 18.68 -7.54 4.66
CA SER A 13 18.79 -6.62 5.80
C SER A 13 18.02 -5.32 5.55
N LEU A 14 18.04 -4.82 4.32
CA LEU A 14 17.23 -3.67 3.89
C LEU A 14 15.74 -4.00 3.97
N GLN A 15 15.30 -5.17 3.51
CA GLN A 15 13.90 -5.60 3.62
C GLN A 15 13.42 -5.66 5.07
N ARG A 16 14.24 -6.18 6.00
CA ARG A 16 13.91 -6.16 7.44
C ARG A 16 13.75 -4.72 7.95
N ARG A 17 14.72 -3.86 7.65
CA ARG A 17 14.70 -2.46 8.09
C ARG A 17 13.52 -1.68 7.53
N LEU A 18 13.17 -1.90 6.26
CA LEU A 18 11.99 -1.30 5.63
C LEU A 18 10.71 -1.74 6.34
N ARG A 19 10.54 -3.05 6.58
CA ARG A 19 9.37 -3.56 7.31
C ARG A 19 9.25 -2.98 8.72
N ASP A 20 10.36 -2.81 9.42
CA ASP A 20 10.36 -2.24 10.78
C ASP A 20 10.00 -0.75 10.75
N ALA A 21 10.52 0.01 9.78
CA ALA A 21 10.18 1.42 9.58
C ALA A 21 8.69 1.60 9.23
N GLU A 22 8.18 0.81 8.28
CA GLU A 22 6.76 0.76 7.92
C GLU A 22 5.90 0.45 9.14
N LYS A 23 6.23 -0.60 9.90
CA LYS A 23 5.46 -0.98 11.09
C LYS A 23 5.41 0.13 12.13
N ALA A 24 6.54 0.80 12.39
CA ALA A 24 6.61 1.90 13.34
C ALA A 24 5.78 3.11 12.87
N SER A 25 5.89 3.46 11.59
CA SER A 25 5.14 4.58 11.00
C SER A 25 3.64 4.31 10.94
N PHE A 26 3.25 3.08 10.58
CA PHE A 26 1.85 2.66 10.55
C PHE A 26 1.22 2.70 11.94
N ALA A 27 1.96 2.26 12.97
CA ALA A 27 1.49 2.34 14.35
C ALA A 27 1.28 3.79 14.83
N LYS A 28 2.02 4.75 14.25
CA LYS A 28 1.92 6.18 14.55
C LYS A 28 0.73 6.85 13.84
N HIS A 29 0.51 6.51 12.57
CA HIS A 29 -0.43 7.25 11.71
C HIS A 29 -1.78 6.56 11.51
N LEU A 30 -1.83 5.23 11.52
CA LEU A 30 -3.06 4.51 11.20
C LEU A 30 -3.92 4.26 12.45
N PRO A 31 -5.26 4.29 12.29
CA PRO A 31 -6.16 3.84 13.34
C PRO A 31 -5.86 2.40 13.76
N ARG A 32 -6.01 2.11 15.06
CA ARG A 32 -5.81 0.76 15.60
C ARG A 32 -6.59 -0.29 14.82
N GLY A 33 -5.94 -1.41 14.52
CA GLY A 33 -6.52 -2.53 13.78
C GLY A 33 -6.60 -2.33 12.27
N VAL A 34 -6.15 -1.21 11.70
CA VAL A 34 -5.86 -1.10 10.26
C VAL A 34 -4.50 -1.72 9.99
N THR A 35 -4.43 -2.62 9.00
CA THR A 35 -3.22 -3.32 8.59
C THR A 35 -2.70 -2.80 7.25
N ALA A 36 -1.44 -3.11 6.90
CA ALA A 36 -0.92 -2.87 5.55
C ALA A 36 -1.69 -3.61 4.45
N GLY A 37 -2.29 -4.77 4.78
CA GLY A 37 -3.22 -5.44 3.88
C GLY A 37 -4.48 -4.61 3.63
N ASP A 38 -5.07 -4.03 4.66
CA ASP A 38 -6.25 -3.17 4.54
C ASP A 38 -5.97 -1.96 3.64
N VAL A 39 -4.85 -1.28 3.88
CA VAL A 39 -4.42 -0.13 3.08
C VAL A 39 -4.27 -0.50 1.60
N ARG A 40 -3.60 -1.62 1.29
CA ARG A 40 -3.43 -2.05 -0.11
C ARG A 40 -4.78 -2.24 -0.81
N VAL A 41 -5.77 -2.79 -0.10
CA VAL A 41 -7.13 -2.94 -0.63
C VAL A 41 -7.80 -1.58 -0.79
N LEU A 42 -7.66 -0.65 0.16
CA LEU A 42 -8.19 0.72 0.04
C LEU A 42 -7.62 1.44 -1.19
N ARG A 43 -6.30 1.38 -1.41
CA ARG A 43 -5.66 1.94 -2.61
C ARG A 43 -6.15 1.30 -3.91
N ALA A 44 -6.34 -0.02 -3.92
CA ALA A 44 -6.88 -0.70 -5.09
C ALA A 44 -8.33 -0.29 -5.37
N VAL A 45 -9.16 -0.15 -4.33
CA VAL A 45 -10.54 0.35 -4.45
C VAL A 45 -10.57 1.80 -4.93
N ASP A 46 -9.69 2.66 -4.44
CA ASP A 46 -9.63 4.07 -4.86
C ASP A 46 -9.30 4.21 -6.35
N ARG A 47 -8.40 3.35 -6.86
CA ARG A 47 -7.92 3.40 -8.24
C ARG A 47 -8.86 2.74 -9.27
N VAL A 48 -9.48 1.61 -8.92
CA VAL A 48 -10.26 0.78 -9.88
C VAL A 48 -11.60 0.27 -9.31
N GLY A 49 -12.06 0.82 -8.19
CA GLY A 49 -13.28 0.37 -7.53
C GLY A 49 -14.56 0.60 -8.34
N ASP A 50 -14.57 1.61 -9.20
CA ASP A 50 -15.63 1.92 -10.16
C ASP A 50 -15.81 0.83 -11.25
N GLN A 51 -14.78 0.03 -11.49
CA GLN A 51 -14.79 -1.14 -12.37
C GLN A 51 -15.23 -2.43 -11.66
N GLY A 52 -15.40 -2.38 -10.34
CA GLY A 52 -15.92 -3.47 -9.51
C GLY A 52 -14.86 -4.43 -8.96
N VAL A 53 -15.33 -5.47 -8.26
CA VAL A 53 -14.48 -6.39 -7.47
C VAL A 53 -13.42 -7.10 -8.31
N SER A 54 -13.76 -7.50 -9.55
CA SER A 54 -12.82 -8.23 -10.41
C SER A 54 -11.60 -7.38 -10.78
N ALA A 55 -11.80 -6.08 -11.06
CA ALA A 55 -10.69 -5.16 -11.33
C ALA A 55 -9.81 -4.96 -10.08
N VAL A 56 -10.44 -4.83 -8.91
CA VAL A 56 -9.71 -4.74 -7.63
C VAL A 56 -8.89 -6.01 -7.37
N ALA A 57 -9.41 -7.19 -7.67
CA ALA A 57 -8.68 -8.45 -7.50
C ALA A 57 -7.43 -8.52 -8.40
N VAL A 58 -7.57 -8.14 -9.67
CA VAL A 58 -6.44 -8.04 -10.63
C VAL A 58 -5.41 -7.02 -10.12
N ALA A 59 -5.85 -5.83 -9.70
CA ALA A 59 -4.99 -4.79 -9.16
C ALA A 59 -4.22 -5.21 -7.89
N LEU A 60 -4.76 -6.15 -7.12
CA LEU A 60 -4.14 -6.73 -5.92
C LEU A 60 -3.29 -7.98 -6.22
N GLY A 61 -3.30 -8.50 -7.45
CA GLY A 61 -2.65 -9.76 -7.80
C GLY A 61 -3.20 -10.96 -7.01
N THR A 62 -4.50 -10.97 -6.72
CA THR A 62 -5.15 -12.02 -5.90
C THR A 62 -6.40 -12.58 -6.57
N SER A 63 -6.99 -13.62 -5.99
CA SER A 63 -8.22 -14.21 -6.50
C SER A 63 -9.45 -13.34 -6.17
N GLN A 64 -10.47 -13.38 -7.02
CA GLN A 64 -11.71 -12.63 -6.79
C GLN A 64 -12.42 -12.98 -5.47
N PRO A 65 -12.48 -14.26 -5.02
CA PRO A 65 -13.02 -14.60 -3.70
C PRO A 65 -12.22 -13.97 -2.55
N ALA A 66 -10.89 -13.98 -2.62
CA ALA A 66 -10.03 -13.37 -1.60
C ALA A 66 -10.23 -11.84 -1.54
N ALA A 67 -10.29 -11.19 -2.70
CA ALA A 67 -10.59 -9.75 -2.79
C ALA A 67 -11.98 -9.45 -2.21
N THR A 68 -12.99 -10.27 -2.50
CA THR A 68 -14.35 -10.09 -1.98
C THR A 68 -14.39 -10.13 -0.45
N VAL A 69 -13.70 -11.10 0.17
CA VAL A 69 -13.61 -11.20 1.64
C VAL A 69 -12.91 -9.98 2.24
N ALA A 70 -11.81 -9.53 1.62
CA ALA A 70 -11.07 -8.37 2.09
C ALA A 70 -11.91 -7.08 1.98
N ILE A 71 -12.60 -6.88 0.86
CA ILE A 71 -13.51 -5.75 0.65
C ILE A 71 -14.65 -5.79 1.66
N ALA A 72 -15.31 -6.94 1.85
CA ALA A 72 -16.41 -7.07 2.79
C ALA A 72 -15.98 -6.71 4.23
N ARG A 73 -14.77 -7.10 4.64
CA ARG A 73 -14.19 -6.68 5.93
C ARG A 73 -14.01 -5.17 6.04
N LEU A 74 -13.65 -4.49 4.96
CA LEU A 74 -13.51 -3.03 4.94
C LEU A 74 -14.87 -2.33 4.88
N GLU A 75 -15.86 -2.93 4.23
CA GLU A 75 -17.26 -2.47 4.25
C GLU A 75 -17.84 -2.54 5.66
N THR A 76 -17.67 -3.65 6.39
CA THR A 76 -18.16 -3.77 7.77
C THR A 76 -17.51 -2.77 8.73
N ARG A 77 -16.29 -2.32 8.42
CA ARG A 77 -15.56 -1.29 9.19
C ARG A 77 -15.90 0.14 8.77
N GLY A 78 -16.77 0.30 7.77
CA GLY A 78 -17.19 1.59 7.21
C GLY A 78 -16.08 2.31 6.44
N LEU A 79 -15.10 1.59 5.89
CA LEU A 79 -13.98 2.14 5.12
C LEU A 79 -14.25 2.12 3.61
N VAL A 80 -15.02 1.14 3.14
CA VAL A 80 -15.48 1.00 1.75
C VAL A 80 -17.01 0.99 1.75
N ALA A 81 -17.62 1.50 0.68
CA ALA A 81 -19.05 1.38 0.42
C ALA A 81 -19.28 0.85 -1.00
N ARG A 82 -20.38 0.11 -1.17
CA ARG A 82 -20.93 -0.22 -2.49
C ARG A 82 -22.01 0.77 -2.88
N ALA A 83 -21.91 1.28 -4.09
CA ALA A 83 -22.95 2.07 -4.73
C ALA A 83 -23.40 1.39 -6.04
N PRO A 84 -24.67 1.55 -6.47
CA PRO A 84 -25.05 1.26 -7.84
C PRO A 84 -24.18 2.08 -8.79
N SER A 85 -23.67 1.48 -9.86
CA SER A 85 -22.96 2.23 -10.89
C SER A 85 -23.91 3.21 -11.57
N SER A 86 -23.47 4.45 -11.76
CA SER A 86 -24.18 5.43 -12.59
C SER A 86 -24.15 5.08 -14.09
N ALA A 87 -23.20 4.26 -14.53
CA ALA A 87 -23.05 3.84 -15.92
C ALA A 87 -23.81 2.55 -16.27
N ASP A 88 -24.00 1.65 -15.29
CA ASP A 88 -24.74 0.40 -15.46
C ASP A 88 -25.28 -0.07 -14.10
N GLY A 89 -26.56 0.18 -13.81
CA GLY A 89 -27.19 -0.16 -12.53
C GLY A 89 -27.13 -1.65 -12.15
N ARG A 90 -26.72 -2.55 -13.07
CA ARG A 90 -26.48 -3.97 -12.78
C ARG A 90 -25.09 -4.21 -12.13
N ARG A 91 -24.17 -3.26 -12.24
CA ARG A 91 -22.83 -3.31 -11.63
C ARG A 91 -22.82 -2.52 -10.32
N LYS A 92 -22.25 -3.14 -9.28
CA LYS A 92 -21.96 -2.45 -8.02
C LYS A 92 -20.54 -1.88 -8.08
N GLN A 93 -20.42 -0.58 -7.93
CA GLN A 93 -19.14 0.10 -7.78
C GLN A 93 -18.70 0.08 -6.32
N LEU A 94 -17.39 0.04 -6.12
CA LEU A 94 -16.75 0.18 -4.82
C LEU A 94 -16.16 1.57 -4.73
N ALA A 95 -16.40 2.25 -3.63
CA ALA A 95 -15.80 3.55 -3.37
C ALA A 95 -15.32 3.62 -1.92
N LEU A 96 -14.28 4.41 -1.68
CA LEU A 96 -13.88 4.76 -0.32
C LEU A 96 -14.96 5.63 0.33
N THR A 97 -15.25 5.36 1.60
CA THR A 97 -15.99 6.31 2.44
C THR A 97 -15.09 7.47 2.83
N THR A 98 -15.63 8.51 3.48
CA THR A 98 -14.82 9.56 4.09
C THR A 98 -13.80 9.00 5.08
N LYS A 99 -14.20 8.02 5.89
CA LYS A 99 -13.29 7.32 6.82
C LYS A 99 -12.22 6.51 6.08
N GLY A 100 -12.59 5.84 4.98
CA GLY A 100 -11.64 5.14 4.10
C GLY A 100 -10.58 6.07 3.51
N ARG A 101 -11.00 7.23 3.01
CA ARG A 101 -10.08 8.27 2.49
C ARG A 101 -9.12 8.80 3.55
N GLN A 102 -9.60 9.04 4.77
CA GLN A 102 -8.72 9.47 5.87
C GLN A 102 -7.65 8.41 6.20
N VAL A 103 -8.01 7.13 6.16
CA VAL A 103 -7.04 6.03 6.37
C VAL A 103 -6.01 5.98 5.24
N GLU A 104 -6.44 6.17 3.99
CA GLU A 104 -5.53 6.20 2.84
C GLU A 104 -4.55 7.40 2.92
N GLN A 105 -5.05 8.58 3.29
CA GLN A 105 -4.21 9.77 3.48
C GLN A 105 -3.19 9.60 4.63
N ALA A 106 -3.64 9.06 5.77
CA ALA A 106 -2.76 8.75 6.90
C ALA A 106 -1.69 7.71 6.52
N HIS A 107 -2.02 6.80 5.61
CA HIS A 107 -1.06 5.86 5.05
C HIS A 107 -0.03 6.54 4.14
N GLY A 108 -0.43 7.51 3.31
CA GLY A 108 0.52 8.32 2.53
C GLY A 108 1.53 9.06 3.41
N GLN A 109 1.09 9.59 4.55
CA GLN A 109 1.97 10.17 5.57
C GLN A 109 2.89 9.12 6.20
N ALA A 110 2.36 7.91 6.43
CA ALA A 110 3.16 6.81 6.98
C ALA A 110 4.27 6.37 6.02
N ASP A 111 4.00 6.30 4.72
CA ASP A 111 5.00 5.98 3.68
C ASP A 111 6.13 7.03 3.67
N GLY A 112 5.77 8.32 3.70
CA GLY A 112 6.74 9.43 3.74
C GLY A 112 7.64 9.38 4.98
N ASP A 113 7.05 9.24 6.17
CA ASP A 113 7.80 9.12 7.42
C ASP A 113 8.70 7.87 7.44
N SER A 114 8.24 6.75 6.87
CA SER A 114 9.03 5.52 6.78
C SER A 114 10.23 5.70 5.86
N ALA A 115 10.03 6.36 4.71
CA ALA A 115 11.10 6.65 3.76
C ALA A 115 12.14 7.58 4.39
N GLU A 116 11.72 8.63 5.10
CA GLU A 116 12.63 9.52 5.82
C GLU A 116 13.42 8.79 6.91
N ALA A 117 12.78 7.92 7.69
CA ALA A 117 13.44 7.12 8.71
C ALA A 117 14.45 6.11 8.11
N PHE A 118 14.12 5.53 6.96
CA PHE A 118 15.00 4.63 6.24
C PHE A 118 16.25 5.34 5.70
N LEU A 119 16.05 6.54 5.12
CA LEU A 119 17.11 7.38 4.55
C LEU A 119 17.87 8.20 5.60
N ALA A 120 17.40 8.23 6.86
CA ALA A 120 17.99 9.00 7.95
C ALA A 120 19.53 8.88 8.10
N PRO A 121 20.16 7.70 7.91
CA PRO A 121 21.62 7.58 8.04
C PRO A 121 22.42 8.16 6.87
N LEU A 122 21.75 8.49 5.75
CA LEU A 122 22.40 8.94 4.52
C LEU A 122 22.46 10.46 4.47
N SER A 123 23.59 10.98 3.99
CA SER A 123 23.72 12.40 3.64
C SER A 123 22.75 12.74 2.49
N LYS A 124 22.46 14.04 2.29
CA LYS A 124 21.59 14.47 1.17
C LYS A 124 22.12 14.01 -0.18
N GLY A 125 23.44 14.01 -0.37
CA GLY A 125 24.09 13.53 -1.59
C GLY A 125 23.92 12.02 -1.78
N ASP A 126 24.14 11.24 -0.72
CA ASP A 126 23.98 9.78 -0.77
C ASP A 126 22.53 9.36 -1.02
N ARG A 127 21.56 10.12 -0.48
CA ARG A 127 20.13 9.90 -0.74
C ARG A 127 19.81 10.05 -2.22
N ALA A 128 20.26 11.12 -2.85
CA ALA A 128 20.04 11.36 -4.28
C ALA A 128 20.68 10.27 -5.13
N ALA A 129 21.93 9.92 -4.84
CA ALA A 129 22.66 8.86 -5.54
C ALA A 129 21.96 7.49 -5.40
N LEU A 130 21.47 7.14 -4.20
CA LEU A 130 20.76 5.88 -3.98
C LEU A 130 19.46 5.81 -4.80
N VAL A 131 18.68 6.89 -4.84
CA VAL A 131 17.44 6.94 -5.63
C VAL A 131 17.73 6.74 -7.11
N GLU A 132 18.73 7.41 -7.66
CA GLU A 132 19.13 7.25 -9.06
C GLU A 132 19.58 5.81 -9.38
N LEU A 133 20.37 5.20 -8.49
CA LEU A 133 20.84 3.82 -8.68
C LEU A 133 19.70 2.80 -8.62
N LEU A 134 18.74 2.98 -7.71
CA LEU A 134 17.58 2.10 -7.62
C LEU A 134 16.61 2.28 -8.79
N ALA A 135 16.42 3.52 -9.27
CA ALA A 135 15.59 3.79 -10.44
C ALA A 135 16.10 3.03 -11.69
N LYS A 136 17.42 2.99 -11.89
CA LYS A 136 18.06 2.21 -12.98
C LYS A 136 17.83 0.71 -12.91
N LEU A 137 17.39 0.16 -11.76
CA LEU A 137 17.03 -1.26 -11.63
C LEU A 137 15.56 -1.54 -11.99
N LEU A 138 14.73 -0.50 -12.08
CA LEU A 138 13.28 -0.58 -12.32
C LEU A 138 12.89 -0.18 -13.75
N GLU A 139 13.81 0.44 -14.49
CA GLU A 139 13.76 0.65 -15.94
C GLU A 139 14.08 -0.65 -16.71
#